data_AF-A0A376W879-F1
#
_entry.id   AF-A0A376W879-F1
#
_cell.length_a   1.000
_cell.length_b   1.000
_cell.length_c   1.000
_cell.angle_alpha   90.00
_cell.angle_beta   90.00
_cell.angle_gamma   90.00
#
_symmetry.space_group_name_H-M   'P 1'
#
loop_
_entity.id
_entity.type
_entity.pdbx_description
1 polymer ?
#
loop_
_entity_poly.entity_id
_entity_poly.type
_entity_poly.pdbx_seq_one_letter_code
_entity_poly.pdbx_strand_id
1 'polypeptide(L)'
;MALPAESLIAHTLRKMKASMAEKASREEGRIRSGLLFTGNVHDAVPRRLLLDTRLSPLDKTAWMMIRLHALSNEGAVFPTYDELQLQLASPGSGKASRETVSRVLTMLRLTGWLSLCKRVRDEKGRIRGNIYALHDEPLGCCDAEKFDPRYLDMVLDSACKNRNKTIRYTAREVLSDIKMNLVCGITTAISRCLNHGWAQRRHRLRWQRVSG
;
A
#
# COMPACT_ATOMS: atom_id res chain seq x y z
N MET A 1 -27.86 -10.10 -9.31
CA MET A 1 -29.05 -10.02 -10.20
C MET A 1 -28.57 -10.15 -11.64
N ALA A 2 -28.81 -11.28 -12.28
CA ALA A 2 -28.58 -11.42 -13.71
C ALA A 2 -29.67 -10.62 -14.43
N LEU A 3 -29.30 -9.50 -15.06
CA LEU A 3 -30.20 -8.87 -16.03
C LEU A 3 -30.25 -9.80 -17.24
N PRO A 4 -31.45 -10.25 -17.69
CA PRO A 4 -31.55 -11.16 -18.82
C PRO A 4 -30.94 -10.49 -20.06
N ALA A 5 -30.21 -11.27 -20.88
CA ALA A 5 -29.44 -10.77 -22.03
C ALA A 5 -30.25 -9.84 -22.95
N GLU A 6 -31.55 -10.06 -23.06
CA GLU A 6 -32.49 -9.21 -23.80
C GLU A 6 -32.53 -7.75 -23.33
N SER A 7 -32.37 -7.50 -22.03
CA SER A 7 -32.34 -6.15 -21.44
C SER A 7 -31.07 -5.38 -21.83
N LEU A 8 -29.92 -6.06 -21.90
CA LEU A 8 -28.64 -5.48 -22.33
C LEU A 8 -28.64 -5.16 -23.83
N ILE A 9 -29.20 -6.05 -24.65
CA ILE A 9 -29.39 -5.84 -26.08
C ILE A 9 -30.31 -4.64 -26.31
N ALA A 10 -31.46 -4.58 -25.62
CA ALA A 10 -32.38 -3.45 -25.72
C ALA A 10 -31.78 -2.12 -25.25
N HIS A 11 -30.94 -2.12 -24.21
CA HIS A 11 -30.20 -0.92 -23.78
C HIS A 11 -29.20 -0.45 -24.84
N THR A 12 -28.44 -1.38 -25.40
CA THR A 12 -27.43 -1.09 -26.43
C THR A 12 -28.09 -0.56 -27.71
N LEU A 13 -29.21 -1.16 -28.13
CA LEU A 13 -30.01 -0.68 -29.27
C LEU A 13 -30.57 0.73 -29.03
N ARG A 14 -31.02 1.06 -27.82
CA ARG A 14 -31.49 2.41 -27.48
C ARG A 14 -30.38 3.46 -27.59
N LYS A 15 -29.20 3.19 -27.02
CA LYS A 15 -28.04 4.10 -27.13
C LYS A 15 -27.57 4.26 -28.57
N MET A 16 -27.55 3.18 -29.35
CA MET A 16 -27.20 3.23 -30.77
C MET A 16 -28.19 4.10 -31.56
N LYS A 17 -29.50 3.94 -31.35
CA LYS A 17 -30.54 4.75 -31.99
C LYS A 17 -30.46 6.24 -31.58
N ALA A 18 -30.18 6.54 -30.32
CA ALA A 18 -30.00 7.93 -29.86
C ALA A 18 -28.78 8.61 -30.51
N SER A 19 -27.64 7.91 -30.59
CA SER A 19 -26.44 8.37 -31.30
C SER A 19 -26.67 8.59 -32.80
N MET A 20 -27.50 7.74 -33.42
CA MET A 20 -27.90 7.90 -34.83
C MET A 20 -28.74 9.16 -35.05
N ALA A 21 -29.65 9.46 -34.12
CA ALA A 21 -30.49 10.67 -34.18
C ALA A 21 -29.66 11.95 -33.99
N GLU A 22 -28.64 11.93 -33.12
CA GLU A 22 -27.73 13.07 -32.92
C GLU A 22 -26.76 13.34 -34.09
N LYS A 23 -26.46 12.33 -34.93
CA LYS A 23 -25.42 12.41 -35.98
C LYS A 23 -25.94 12.26 -37.41
N ALA A 24 -27.25 12.45 -37.61
CA ALA A 24 -27.94 12.24 -38.89
C ALA A 24 -27.50 13.16 -40.05
N SER A 25 -26.58 14.12 -39.86
CA SER A 25 -26.23 15.09 -40.90
C SER A 25 -24.95 14.80 -41.70
N ARG A 26 -24.20 13.70 -41.47
CA ARG A 26 -22.86 13.57 -42.11
C ARG A 26 -22.44 12.27 -42.78
N GLU A 27 -23.15 11.15 -42.70
CA GLU A 27 -22.66 9.92 -43.35
C GLU A 27 -23.80 8.93 -43.64
N GLU A 28 -24.37 9.01 -44.84
CA GLU A 28 -25.21 7.96 -45.44
C GLU A 28 -24.31 6.90 -46.10
N GLY A 29 -24.50 5.62 -45.76
CA GLY A 29 -23.87 4.49 -46.46
C GLY A 29 -22.78 3.70 -45.70
N ARG A 30 -22.37 4.11 -44.50
CA ARG A 30 -21.36 3.35 -43.72
C ARG A 30 -22.02 2.32 -42.81
N ILE A 31 -21.69 1.04 -42.98
CA ILE A 31 -22.07 -0.03 -42.02
C ILE A 31 -21.46 0.33 -40.66
N ARG A 32 -22.30 0.52 -39.64
CA ARG A 32 -21.87 0.83 -38.27
C ARG A 32 -22.07 -0.40 -37.38
N SER A 33 -20.98 -0.93 -36.85
CA SER A 33 -21.01 -2.06 -35.93
C SER A 33 -21.34 -1.60 -34.51
N GLY A 34 -22.24 -2.32 -33.83
CA GLY A 34 -22.49 -2.15 -32.39
C GLY A 34 -21.52 -3.00 -31.56
N LEU A 35 -21.04 -2.46 -30.44
CA LEU A 35 -20.23 -3.20 -29.46
C LEU A 35 -21.07 -3.48 -28.21
N LEU A 36 -21.23 -4.75 -27.85
CA LEU A 36 -21.78 -5.18 -26.57
C LEU A 36 -20.61 -5.60 -25.67
N PHE A 37 -20.23 -4.74 -24.72
CA PHE A 37 -19.23 -5.11 -23.71
C PHE A 37 -19.92 -5.80 -22.54
N THR A 38 -19.65 -7.09 -22.36
CA THR A 38 -20.18 -7.93 -21.28
C THR A 38 -19.15 -8.19 -20.17
N GLY A 39 -17.98 -7.55 -20.26
CA GLY A 39 -16.91 -7.67 -19.27
C GLY A 39 -17.13 -6.78 -18.05
N ASN A 40 -16.40 -7.06 -16.97
CA ASN A 40 -16.36 -6.18 -15.81
C ASN A 40 -15.35 -5.05 -16.04
N VAL A 41 -15.60 -3.87 -15.48
CA VAL A 41 -14.57 -2.84 -15.34
C VAL A 41 -13.52 -3.39 -14.37
N HIS A 42 -12.30 -3.54 -14.84
CA HIS A 42 -11.20 -4.01 -14.03
C HIS A 42 -10.45 -2.84 -13.40
N ASP A 43 -10.18 -2.96 -12.12
CA ASP A 43 -9.26 -2.08 -11.43
C ASP A 43 -7.82 -2.32 -11.86
N ALA A 44 -7.15 -1.25 -12.31
CA ALA A 44 -5.74 -1.30 -12.64
C ALA A 44 -4.90 -1.45 -11.36
N VAL A 45 -3.96 -2.39 -11.38
CA VAL A 45 -2.97 -2.59 -10.32
C VAL A 45 -1.57 -2.32 -10.89
N PRO A 46 -0.71 -1.55 -10.19
CA PRO A 46 0.65 -1.28 -10.65
C PRO A 46 1.42 -2.59 -10.91
N ARG A 47 1.97 -2.73 -12.12
CA ARG A 47 2.78 -3.91 -12.48
C ARG A 47 3.96 -4.08 -11.53
N ARG A 48 4.58 -2.99 -11.10
CA ARG A 48 5.69 -2.99 -10.14
C ARG A 48 5.29 -3.54 -8.77
N LEU A 49 4.06 -3.31 -8.31
CA LEU A 49 3.55 -3.90 -7.07
C LEU A 49 3.47 -5.42 -7.19
N LEU A 50 2.95 -5.91 -8.33
CA LEU A 50 2.84 -7.34 -8.59
C LEU A 50 4.20 -8.03 -8.67
N LEU A 51 5.20 -7.35 -9.24
CA LEU A 51 6.56 -7.85 -9.41
C LEU A 51 7.49 -7.62 -8.20
N ASP A 52 7.10 -6.80 -7.21
CA ASP A 52 7.90 -6.59 -6.01
C ASP A 52 8.01 -7.91 -5.23
N THR A 53 9.21 -8.49 -5.20
CA THR A 53 9.52 -9.77 -4.57
C THR A 53 9.62 -9.68 -3.05
N ARG A 54 9.72 -8.46 -2.51
CA ARG A 54 9.74 -8.20 -1.06
C ARG A 54 8.35 -8.30 -0.45
N LEU A 55 7.31 -8.16 -1.28
CA LEU A 55 5.91 -8.22 -0.86
C LEU A 55 5.34 -9.63 -1.03
N SER A 56 4.72 -10.15 0.03
CA SER A 56 3.92 -11.37 -0.06
C SER A 56 2.63 -11.15 -0.85
N PRO A 57 1.96 -12.21 -1.33
CA PRO A 57 0.64 -12.09 -1.93
C PRO A 57 -0.35 -11.35 -1.03
N LEU A 58 -0.28 -11.58 0.29
CA LEU A 58 -1.15 -10.92 1.25
C LEU A 58 -0.90 -9.40 1.35
N ASP A 59 0.37 -8.97 1.24
CA ASP A 59 0.71 -7.54 1.22
C ASP A 59 0.15 -6.85 -0.03
N LYS A 60 0.23 -7.54 -1.19
CA LYS A 60 -0.32 -7.07 -2.47
C LYS A 60 -1.85 -6.98 -2.41
N THR A 61 -2.51 -8.00 -1.86
CA THR A 61 -3.95 -7.98 -1.61
C THR A 61 -4.35 -6.82 -0.69
N ALA A 62 -3.60 -6.57 0.38
CA ALA A 62 -3.88 -5.46 1.28
C ALA A 62 -3.83 -4.11 0.56
N TRP A 63 -2.81 -3.89 -0.30
CA TRP A 63 -2.74 -2.68 -1.12
C TRP A 63 -3.96 -2.53 -2.05
N MET A 64 -4.37 -3.62 -2.73
CA MET A 64 -5.55 -3.61 -3.60
C MET A 64 -6.83 -3.28 -2.83
N MET A 65 -7.01 -3.85 -1.64
CA MET A 65 -8.18 -3.57 -0.80
C MET A 65 -8.21 -2.12 -0.33
N ILE A 66 -7.07 -1.57 0.10
CA ILE A 66 -6.97 -0.15 0.47
C ILE A 66 -7.33 0.74 -0.74
N ARG A 67 -6.83 0.43 -1.94
CA ARG A 67 -7.17 1.16 -3.17
C ARG A 67 -8.67 1.11 -3.47
N LEU A 68 -9.30 -0.06 -3.34
CA LEU A 68 -10.74 -0.21 -3.57
C LEU A 68 -11.57 0.68 -2.63
N HIS A 69 -11.16 0.83 -1.37
CA HIS A 69 -11.85 1.70 -0.42
C HIS A 69 -11.64 3.16 -0.79
N ALA A 70 -10.42 3.54 -1.16
CA ALA A 70 -10.13 4.89 -1.62
C ALA A 70 -11.02 5.25 -2.84
N LEU A 71 -11.11 4.38 -3.85
CA LEU A 71 -11.96 4.62 -5.03
C LEU A 71 -13.44 4.73 -4.70
N SER A 72 -13.92 3.95 -3.73
CA SER A 72 -15.33 3.97 -3.31
C SER A 72 -15.68 5.18 -2.45
N ASN A 73 -14.69 5.95 -1.99
CA ASN A 73 -14.85 7.01 -0.99
C ASN A 73 -14.00 8.26 -1.32
N GLU A 74 -14.05 8.72 -2.58
CA GLU A 74 -13.42 9.97 -3.04
C GLU A 74 -11.92 10.11 -2.70
N GLY A 75 -11.21 8.98 -2.57
CA GLY A 75 -9.79 8.93 -2.24
C GLY A 75 -9.45 9.23 -0.77
N ALA A 76 -10.45 9.45 0.10
CA ALA A 76 -10.23 10.01 1.43
C ALA A 76 -10.39 9.00 2.58
N VAL A 77 -11.06 7.86 2.35
CA VAL A 77 -11.33 6.88 3.42
C VAL A 77 -10.34 5.73 3.35
N PHE A 78 -9.58 5.59 4.44
CA PHE A 78 -8.77 4.41 4.69
C PHE A 78 -9.65 3.33 5.35
N PRO A 79 -9.55 2.04 4.93
CA PRO A 79 -10.32 0.97 5.54
C PRO A 79 -10.07 0.88 7.04
N THR A 80 -11.12 0.63 7.81
CA THR A 80 -10.96 0.33 9.23
C THR A 80 -10.17 -0.95 9.41
N TYR A 81 -9.57 -1.06 10.59
CA TYR A 81 -8.73 -2.19 10.93
C TYR A 81 -9.53 -3.50 11.02
N ASP A 82 -10.85 -3.42 11.29
CA ASP A 82 -11.78 -4.56 11.28
C ASP A 82 -12.13 -5.00 9.85
N GLU A 83 -12.34 -4.06 8.93
CA GLU A 83 -12.54 -4.35 7.51
C GLU A 83 -11.32 -5.03 6.90
N LEU A 84 -10.11 -4.53 7.19
CA LEU A 84 -8.87 -5.19 6.75
C LEU A 84 -8.72 -6.59 7.33
N GLN A 85 -9.12 -6.82 8.59
CA GLN A 85 -9.08 -8.16 9.16
C GLN A 85 -10.02 -9.13 8.43
N LEU A 86 -11.21 -8.69 8.04
CA LEU A 86 -12.13 -9.50 7.24
C LEU A 86 -11.58 -9.78 5.84
N GLN A 87 -11.05 -8.76 5.17
CA GLN A 87 -10.56 -8.85 3.79
C GLN A 87 -9.26 -9.66 3.65
N LEU A 88 -8.43 -9.69 4.70
CA LEU A 88 -7.16 -10.41 4.72
C LEU A 88 -7.25 -11.75 5.45
N ALA A 89 -8.45 -12.18 5.82
CA ALA A 89 -8.67 -13.46 6.48
C ALA A 89 -8.34 -14.62 5.55
N SER A 90 -7.74 -15.68 6.09
CA SER A 90 -7.66 -16.96 5.38
C SER A 90 -9.05 -17.56 5.24
N PRO A 91 -9.33 -18.35 4.18
CA PRO A 91 -10.60 -19.04 4.02
C PRO A 91 -11.00 -19.82 5.28
N GLY A 92 -12.24 -19.64 5.75
CA GLY A 92 -12.77 -20.31 6.95
C GLY A 92 -12.35 -19.74 8.30
N SER A 93 -11.46 -18.72 8.35
CA SER A 93 -10.97 -18.15 9.61
C SER A 93 -11.78 -16.97 10.17
N GLY A 94 -12.73 -16.45 9.39
CA GLY A 94 -13.56 -15.29 9.77
C GLY A 94 -12.79 -13.95 9.71
N LYS A 95 -11.78 -13.75 10.56
CA LYS A 95 -10.95 -12.54 10.63
C LYS A 95 -9.47 -12.89 10.75
N ALA A 96 -8.61 -12.20 9.99
CA ALA A 96 -7.17 -12.16 10.24
C ALA A 96 -6.88 -11.53 11.61
N SER A 97 -5.70 -11.78 12.19
CA SER A 97 -5.29 -11.12 13.44
C SER A 97 -4.91 -9.64 13.23
N ARG A 98 -4.94 -8.86 14.31
CA ARG A 98 -4.46 -7.46 14.31
C ARG A 98 -2.97 -7.39 13.94
N GLU A 99 -2.20 -8.39 14.35
CA GLU A 99 -0.78 -8.55 14.04
C GLU A 99 -0.56 -8.77 12.54
N THR A 100 -1.43 -9.53 11.88
CA THR A 100 -1.37 -9.71 10.41
C THR A 100 -1.60 -8.39 9.69
N VAL A 101 -2.62 -7.62 10.08
CA VAL A 101 -2.86 -6.29 9.51
C VAL A 101 -1.67 -5.35 9.78
N SER A 102 -1.14 -5.36 11.00
CA SER A 102 0.04 -4.55 11.37
C SER A 102 1.26 -4.92 10.52
N ARG A 103 1.47 -6.21 10.26
CA ARG A 103 2.54 -6.73 9.42
C ARG A 103 2.42 -6.22 7.99
N VAL A 104 1.25 -6.36 7.36
CA VAL A 104 1.07 -5.93 5.96
C VAL A 104 1.25 -4.42 5.81
N LEU A 105 0.72 -3.61 6.72
CA LEU A 105 0.91 -2.16 6.69
C LEU A 105 2.38 -1.77 6.89
N THR A 106 3.10 -2.49 7.75
CA THR A 106 4.54 -2.28 7.94
C THR A 106 5.33 -2.64 6.69
N MET A 107 5.00 -3.74 6.02
CA MET A 107 5.66 -4.14 4.77
C MET A 107 5.41 -3.13 3.64
N LEU A 108 4.17 -2.68 3.46
CA LEU A 108 3.83 -1.65 2.47
C LEU A 108 4.56 -0.33 2.75
N ARG A 109 4.70 0.04 4.03
CA ARG A 109 5.49 1.21 4.42
C ARG A 109 6.97 1.05 4.12
N LEU A 110 7.59 -0.06 4.55
CA LEU A 110 9.01 -0.31 4.32
C LEU A 110 9.38 -0.28 2.82
N THR A 111 8.50 -0.80 1.98
CA THR A 111 8.70 -0.92 0.53
C THR A 111 8.25 0.32 -0.27
N GLY A 112 7.74 1.35 0.40
CA GLY A 112 7.40 2.65 -0.21
C GLY A 112 6.03 2.73 -0.88
N TRP A 113 5.19 1.70 -0.77
CA TRP A 113 3.84 1.67 -1.35
C TRP A 113 2.77 2.36 -0.49
N LEU A 114 3.10 2.65 0.78
CA LEU A 114 2.23 3.32 1.73
C LEU A 114 3.05 4.25 2.63
N SER A 115 2.54 5.42 2.99
CA SER A 115 3.17 6.32 3.97
C SER A 115 2.21 6.62 5.11
N LEU A 116 2.69 6.61 6.36
CA LEU A 116 1.92 7.07 7.52
C LEU A 116 2.15 8.57 7.71
N CYS A 117 1.29 9.39 7.14
CA CYS A 117 1.45 10.84 7.11
C CYS A 117 1.22 11.51 8.46
N LYS A 118 0.20 11.05 9.20
CA LYS A 118 -0.14 11.67 10.49
C LYS A 118 -0.82 10.69 11.41
N ARG A 119 -0.50 10.79 12.70
CA ARG A 119 -1.28 10.17 13.77
C ARG A 119 -2.18 11.23 14.38
N VAL A 120 -3.49 11.10 14.17
CA VAL A 120 -4.49 12.00 14.75
C VAL A 120 -4.64 11.64 16.22
N ARG A 121 -4.51 12.63 17.10
CA ARG A 121 -4.67 12.46 18.54
C ARG A 121 -5.88 13.24 19.05
N ASP A 122 -6.50 12.76 20.12
CA ASP A 122 -7.52 13.52 20.86
C ASP A 122 -6.87 14.60 21.73
N GLU A 123 -7.70 15.43 22.37
CA GLU A 123 -7.29 16.47 23.32
C GLU A 123 -6.53 15.91 24.52
N LYS A 124 -6.71 14.61 24.82
CA LYS A 124 -6.03 13.88 25.90
C LYS A 124 -4.74 13.21 25.43
N GLY A 125 -4.30 13.47 24.19
CA GLY A 125 -3.07 12.96 23.59
C GLY A 125 -3.13 11.50 23.12
N ARG A 126 -4.28 10.82 23.20
CA ARG A 126 -4.49 9.43 22.73
C ARG A 126 -4.65 9.40 21.23
N ILE A 127 -4.10 8.39 20.57
CA ILE A 127 -4.21 8.25 19.12
C ILE A 127 -5.66 7.86 18.78
N ARG A 128 -6.36 8.71 18.01
CA ARG A 128 -7.71 8.45 17.47
C ARG A 128 -7.70 7.86 16.07
N GLY A 129 -6.63 8.04 15.31
CA GLY A 129 -6.59 7.58 13.93
C GLY A 129 -5.25 7.81 13.27
N ASN A 130 -5.11 7.26 12.07
CA ASN A 130 -3.94 7.37 11.23
C ASN A 130 -4.38 7.88 9.86
N ILE A 131 -3.63 8.82 9.29
CA ILE A 131 -3.78 9.29 7.92
C ILE A 131 -2.67 8.64 7.11
N TYR A 132 -3.05 7.87 6.10
CA TYR A 132 -2.13 7.20 5.20
C TYR A 132 -2.21 7.80 3.80
N ALA A 133 -1.06 7.86 3.11
CA ALA A 133 -1.00 8.07 1.66
C ALA A 133 -0.69 6.74 0.98
N LEU A 134 -1.52 6.34 0.02
CA LEU A 134 -1.30 5.19 -0.84
C LEU A 134 -0.64 5.64 -2.13
N HIS A 135 0.44 4.96 -2.53
CA HIS A 135 1.21 5.34 -3.73
C HIS A 135 1.00 4.32 -4.84
N ASP A 136 0.97 4.80 -6.08
CA ASP A 136 0.91 3.99 -7.31
C ASP A 136 2.30 3.53 -7.79
N GLU A 137 3.36 4.13 -7.25
CA GLU A 137 4.75 3.76 -7.41
C GLU A 137 5.46 3.70 -6.04
N PRO A 138 6.43 2.80 -5.83
CA PRO A 138 7.10 2.71 -4.54
C PRO A 138 8.01 3.93 -4.37
N LEU A 139 7.78 4.69 -3.28
CA LEU A 139 8.58 5.86 -2.97
C LEU A 139 10.04 5.48 -2.65
N GLY A 140 10.96 6.31 -3.16
CA GLY A 140 12.33 6.32 -2.67
C GLY A 140 12.41 6.83 -1.23
N CYS A 141 13.50 6.50 -0.52
CA CYS A 141 13.64 6.81 0.90
C CYS A 141 13.48 8.31 1.25
N CYS A 142 13.97 9.22 0.39
CA CYS A 142 13.83 10.66 0.60
C CYS A 142 12.37 11.09 0.61
N ASP A 143 11.58 10.61 -0.35
CA ASP A 143 10.17 10.99 -0.46
C ASP A 143 9.35 10.27 0.59
N ALA A 144 9.67 9.01 0.90
CA ALA A 144 9.07 8.28 2.01
C ALA A 144 9.22 9.04 3.34
N GLU A 145 10.40 9.62 3.62
CA GLU A 145 10.62 10.43 4.83
C GLU A 145 9.86 11.76 4.82
N LYS A 146 9.68 12.41 3.65
CA LYS A 146 8.85 13.62 3.53
C LYS A 146 7.38 13.33 3.86
N PHE A 147 6.87 12.21 3.38
CA PHE A 147 5.48 11.82 3.60
C PHE A 147 5.23 11.17 4.96
N ASP A 148 6.20 10.46 5.53
CA ASP A 148 6.11 9.75 6.81
C ASP A 148 7.28 10.20 7.70
N PRO A 149 7.09 11.23 8.55
CA PRO A 149 8.17 11.87 9.33
C PRO A 149 8.89 10.97 10.35
N ARG A 150 8.50 9.69 10.42
CA ARG A 150 9.07 8.68 11.30
C ARG A 150 9.51 7.46 10.49
N TYR A 151 9.63 7.57 9.17
CA TYR A 151 9.94 6.47 8.28
C TYR A 151 11.33 5.90 8.54
N LEU A 152 12.37 6.73 8.59
CA LEU A 152 13.74 6.29 8.87
C LEU A 152 13.86 5.61 10.24
N ASP A 153 13.22 6.19 11.27
CA ASP A 153 13.17 5.57 12.59
C ASP A 153 12.45 4.22 12.56
N MET A 154 11.35 4.12 11.80
CA MET A 154 10.60 2.88 11.62
C MET A 154 11.44 1.81 10.90
N VAL A 155 12.22 2.19 9.87
CA VAL A 155 13.17 1.29 9.19
C VAL A 155 14.23 0.79 10.17
N LEU A 156 14.85 1.69 10.94
CA LEU A 156 15.90 1.37 11.91
C LEU A 156 15.39 0.46 13.03
N ASP A 157 14.26 0.81 13.64
CA ASP A 157 13.62 0.00 14.67
C ASP A 157 13.19 -1.37 14.12
N SER A 158 12.65 -1.40 12.89
CA SER A 158 12.25 -2.64 12.23
C SER A 158 13.44 -3.55 11.98
N ALA A 159 14.57 -3.02 11.50
CA ALA A 159 15.79 -3.79 11.23
C ALA A 159 16.44 -4.36 12.51
N CYS A 160 16.29 -3.66 13.64
CA CYS A 160 16.94 -4.00 14.90
C CYS A 160 16.08 -4.88 15.83
N LYS A 161 14.80 -4.52 16.00
CA LYS A 161 13.98 -4.99 17.12
C LYS A 161 12.75 -5.80 16.72
N ASN A 162 12.34 -5.78 15.44
CA ASN A 162 11.10 -6.43 15.04
C ASN A 162 11.17 -7.97 15.25
N ARG A 163 10.09 -8.57 15.75
CA ARG A 163 10.04 -10.03 15.99
C ARG A 163 9.84 -10.81 14.69
N ASN A 164 9.18 -10.20 13.70
CA ASN A 164 8.92 -10.80 12.40
C ASN A 164 10.20 -10.80 11.55
N LYS A 165 10.65 -12.00 11.14
CA LYS A 165 11.89 -12.18 10.37
C LYS A 165 11.86 -11.49 9.00
N THR A 166 10.73 -11.56 8.29
CA THR A 166 10.55 -10.93 6.99
C THR A 166 10.66 -9.41 7.10
N ILE A 167 9.94 -8.80 8.05
CA ILE A 167 10.05 -7.35 8.30
C ILE A 167 11.49 -6.95 8.61
N ARG A 168 12.18 -7.69 9.50
CA ARG A 168 13.58 -7.39 9.82
C ARG A 168 14.50 -7.49 8.62
N TYR A 169 14.31 -8.51 7.78
CA TYR A 169 15.12 -8.75 6.60
C TYR A 169 14.93 -7.62 5.58
N THR A 170 13.69 -7.33 5.19
CA THR A 170 13.36 -6.26 4.25
C THR A 170 13.82 -4.90 4.77
N ALA A 171 13.66 -4.61 6.07
CA ALA A 171 14.15 -3.36 6.64
C ALA A 171 15.69 -3.23 6.59
N ARG A 172 16.44 -4.34 6.63
CA ARG A 172 17.90 -4.32 6.47
C ARG A 172 18.33 -4.11 5.02
N GLU A 173 17.61 -4.68 4.07
CA GLU A 173 17.83 -4.40 2.64
C GLU A 173 17.59 -2.92 2.36
N VAL A 174 16.44 -2.38 2.78
CA VAL A 174 16.11 -0.95 2.66
C VAL A 174 17.17 -0.08 3.32
N LEU A 175 17.61 -0.42 4.54
CA LEU A 175 18.68 0.32 5.22
C LEU A 175 20.02 0.25 4.47
N SER A 176 20.33 -0.87 3.82
CA SER A 176 21.52 -1.01 2.97
C SER A 176 21.41 -0.12 1.74
N ASP A 177 20.25 -0.11 1.07
CA ASP A 177 20.00 0.73 -0.10
C ASP A 177 20.10 2.21 0.24
N ILE A 178 19.57 2.63 1.39
CA ILE A 178 19.69 4.02 1.86
C ILE A 178 21.15 4.40 2.09
N LYS A 179 21.97 3.49 2.64
CA LYS A 179 23.41 3.75 2.85
C LYS A 179 24.16 3.85 1.54
N MET A 180 23.87 3.00 0.57
CA MET A 180 24.57 3.01 -0.72
C MET A 180 24.19 4.25 -1.56
N ASN A 181 22.94 4.70 -1.43
CA ASN A 181 22.42 5.87 -2.15
C ASN A 181 22.56 7.17 -1.34
N LEU A 182 23.72 7.40 -0.72
CA LEU A 182 24.08 8.54 0.16
C LEU A 182 24.05 9.94 -0.52
N VAL A 183 23.15 10.15 -1.48
CA VAL A 183 22.90 11.38 -2.25
C VAL A 183 21.80 12.24 -1.63
N CYS A 184 21.02 11.68 -0.70
CA CYS A 184 20.03 12.44 0.05
C CYS A 184 20.68 13.00 1.33
N GLY A 185 20.51 14.29 1.64
CA GLY A 185 21.08 14.99 2.81
C GLY A 185 20.65 14.50 4.21
N ILE A 186 20.40 13.20 4.36
CA ILE A 186 19.95 12.46 5.55
C ILE A 186 21.15 12.05 6.44
N THR A 187 22.37 12.44 6.08
CA THR A 187 23.66 12.05 6.70
C THR A 187 23.70 12.22 8.22
N THR A 188 23.02 13.22 8.80
CA THR A 188 23.11 13.50 10.24
C THR A 188 22.25 12.57 11.10
N ALA A 189 21.08 12.13 10.62
CA ALA A 189 20.17 11.27 11.39
C ALA A 189 20.62 9.80 11.38
N ILE A 190 21.05 9.30 10.21
CA ILE A 190 21.51 7.92 10.05
C ILE A 190 22.85 7.68 10.75
N SER A 191 23.80 8.63 10.69
CA SER A 191 25.07 8.52 11.42
C SER A 191 24.90 8.52 12.94
N ARG A 192 23.97 9.31 13.49
CA ARG A 192 23.69 9.32 14.95
C ARG A 192 23.09 7.99 15.41
N CYS A 193 22.12 7.45 14.69
CA CYS A 193 21.47 6.19 15.04
C CYS A 193 22.38 4.97 14.86
N LEU A 194 23.25 4.95 13.84
CA LEU A 194 24.30 3.93 13.71
C LEU A 194 25.28 4.04 14.89
N ASN A 195 25.83 5.21 15.19
CA ASN A 195 26.79 5.33 16.29
C ASN A 195 26.20 4.94 17.66
N HIS A 196 24.92 5.24 17.94
CA HIS A 196 24.26 4.80 19.18
C HIS A 196 23.87 3.31 19.19
N GLY A 197 23.42 2.75 18.06
CA GLY A 197 23.10 1.32 17.94
C GLY A 197 24.33 0.39 18.00
N TRP A 198 25.49 0.87 17.56
CA TRP A 198 26.78 0.18 17.69
C TRP A 198 27.39 0.36 19.09
N ALA A 199 27.21 1.51 19.74
CA ALA A 199 27.66 1.74 21.12
C ALA A 199 26.95 0.82 22.14
N GLN A 200 25.64 0.61 21.99
CA GLN A 200 24.88 -0.33 22.85
C GLN A 200 25.30 -1.80 22.65
N ARG A 201 25.76 -2.18 21.46
CA ARG A 201 26.28 -3.53 21.18
C ARG A 201 27.67 -3.77 21.78
N ARG A 202 28.57 -2.77 21.80
CA ARG A 202 29.88 -2.89 22.48
C ARG A 202 29.72 -3.01 23.99
N HIS A 203 28.76 -2.29 24.59
CA HIS A 203 28.48 -2.43 26.03
C HIS A 203 27.99 -3.85 26.36
N ARG A 204 27.09 -4.42 25.56
CA ARG A 204 26.56 -5.78 25.80
C ARG A 204 27.58 -6.90 25.55
N LEU A 205 28.49 -6.74 24.58
CA LEU A 205 29.58 -7.70 24.32
C LEU A 205 30.76 -7.58 25.30
N ARG A 206 30.93 -6.43 25.97
CA ARG A 206 31.95 -6.25 27.03
C ARG A 206 31.53 -6.93 28.33
N TRP A 207 30.23 -7.03 28.62
CA TRP A 207 29.71 -7.73 29.80
C TRP A 207 29.61 -9.26 29.64
N GLN A 208 29.58 -9.80 28.42
CA GLN A 208 29.64 -11.26 28.20
C GLN A 208 31.05 -11.86 28.30
N ARG A 209 32.10 -11.02 28.37
CA ARG A 209 33.51 -11.47 28.48
C ARG A 209 34.12 -11.29 29.88
N VAL A 210 33.33 -10.78 30.83
CA VAL A 210 33.72 -10.57 32.24
C VAL A 210 32.92 -11.49 33.18
N SER A 211 32.17 -12.45 32.61
CA SER A 211 31.32 -13.39 33.38
C SER A 211 31.45 -14.83 32.87
N GLY A 212 32.57 -15.15 32.23
CA GLY A 212 32.96 -16.50 31.83
C GLY A 212 34.40 -16.76 32.24
#